data_AF-A0A5U7CSB9-F1
#
_entry.id   AF-A0A5U7CSB9-F1
#
_cell.length_a   1.000
_cell.length_b   1.000
_cell.length_c   1.000
_cell.angle_alpha   90.00
_cell.angle_beta   90.00
_cell.angle_gamma   90.00
#
_symmetry.space_group_name_H-M   'P 1'
#
loop_
_entity.id
_entity.type
_entity.pdbx_description
1 polymer ?
#
loop_
_entity_poly.entity_id
_entity_poly.type
_entity_poly.pdbx_seq_one_letter_code
_entity_poly.pdbx_strand_id
1 'polypeptide(L)'
;FMRKELNLSNSSVLGACQKLQEAVGLPNLAPQYAIDAPAGALDGSSRPTLALSALLKQHGIRMTANQAYQQLAKLGVVEHRERYSRSAINGIKKFWSLTAKGCMFGKNITSPANPRETQPHFFESKFPELLKLLDTVH
;
A
#
# COMPACT_ATOMS: atom_id res chain seq x y z
N PHE A 1 -9.47 7.50 14.49
CA PHE A 1 -8.18 8.10 14.89
C PHE A 1 -6.99 7.50 14.11
N MET A 2 -6.76 6.17 14.14
CA MET A 2 -5.55 5.56 13.52
C MET A 2 -5.46 5.55 11.98
N ARG A 3 -6.58 5.68 11.26
CA ARG A 3 -6.62 5.53 9.79
C ARG A 3 -5.67 6.47 9.04
N LYS A 4 -5.61 7.75 9.47
CA LYS A 4 -4.83 8.80 8.81
C LYS A 4 -3.33 8.66 9.09
N GLU A 5 -2.96 8.35 10.33
CA GLU A 5 -1.56 8.17 10.74
C GLU A 5 -0.88 6.98 10.05
N LEU A 6 -1.65 5.93 9.80
CA LEU A 6 -1.17 4.67 9.22
C LEU A 6 -1.45 4.56 7.72
N ASN A 7 -2.06 5.58 7.10
CA ASN A 7 -2.51 5.56 5.70
C ASN A 7 -3.27 4.26 5.35
N LEU A 8 -4.19 3.83 6.21
CA LEU A 8 -4.93 2.58 6.01
C LEU A 8 -5.94 2.72 4.87
N SER A 9 -5.91 1.74 3.97
CA SER A 9 -6.90 1.58 2.90
C SER A 9 -8.30 1.29 3.46
N ASN A 10 -9.34 1.52 2.65
CA ASN A 10 -10.71 1.24 3.07
C ASN A 10 -10.87 -0.25 3.39
N SER A 11 -10.30 -1.15 2.58
CA SER A 11 -10.35 -2.59 2.88
C SER A 11 -9.59 -2.97 4.15
N SER A 12 -8.49 -2.29 4.47
CA SER A 12 -7.74 -2.56 5.70
C SER A 12 -8.55 -2.17 6.94
N VAL A 13 -9.24 -1.05 6.88
CA VAL A 13 -10.15 -0.60 7.95
C VAL A 13 -11.32 -1.57 8.09
N LEU A 14 -11.94 -1.97 6.97
CA LEU A 14 -13.04 -2.93 6.99
C LEU A 14 -12.63 -4.27 7.60
N GLY A 15 -11.49 -4.83 7.16
CA GLY A 15 -10.99 -6.10 7.69
C GLY A 15 -10.63 -6.01 9.18
N ALA A 16 -10.20 -4.85 9.68
CA ALA A 16 -9.98 -4.65 11.11
C ALA A 16 -11.31 -4.64 11.89
N CYS A 17 -12.34 -3.96 11.38
CA CYS A 17 -13.68 -3.95 11.98
C CYS A 17 -14.29 -5.35 12.06
N GLN A 18 -14.23 -6.12 10.95
CA GLN A 18 -14.75 -7.50 10.90
C GLN A 18 -14.06 -8.38 11.97
N LYS A 19 -12.72 -8.34 12.05
CA LYS A 19 -11.97 -9.10 13.06
C LYS A 19 -12.29 -8.69 14.49
N LEU A 20 -12.51 -7.39 14.74
CA LEU A 20 -12.88 -6.91 16.07
C LEU A 20 -14.28 -7.40 16.47
N GLN A 21 -15.24 -7.35 15.55
CA GLN A 21 -16.60 -7.87 15.80
C GLN A 21 -16.57 -9.36 16.14
N GLU A 22 -15.83 -10.15 15.38
CA GLU A 22 -15.63 -11.58 15.66
C GLU A 22 -15.01 -11.79 17.05
N ALA A 23 -13.97 -11.02 17.39
CA ALA A 23 -13.28 -11.14 18.67
C ALA A 23 -14.15 -10.80 19.89
N VAL A 24 -15.17 -9.93 19.73
CA VAL A 24 -16.11 -9.57 20.79
C VAL A 24 -17.45 -10.32 20.71
N GLY A 25 -17.58 -11.30 19.80
CA GLY A 25 -18.80 -12.09 19.63
C GLY A 25 -19.98 -11.32 19.02
N LEU A 26 -19.72 -10.21 18.33
CA LEU A 26 -20.75 -9.46 17.62
C LEU A 26 -21.07 -10.12 16.27
N PRO A 27 -22.33 -10.06 15.81
CA PRO A 27 -22.67 -10.46 14.44
C PRO A 27 -21.92 -9.61 13.40
N ASN A 28 -21.87 -10.06 12.16
CA ASN A 28 -21.25 -9.28 11.09
C ASN A 28 -22.11 -8.07 10.72
N LEU A 29 -21.80 -6.93 11.33
CA LEU A 29 -22.42 -5.62 11.11
C LEU A 29 -21.73 -4.79 10.02
N ALA A 30 -20.55 -5.20 9.57
CA ALA A 30 -19.78 -4.44 8.58
C ALA A 30 -20.11 -4.90 7.15
N PRO A 31 -19.98 -4.02 6.14
CA PRO A 31 -20.14 -4.41 4.74
C PRO A 31 -19.25 -5.59 4.35
N GLN A 32 -19.66 -6.34 3.33
CA GLN A 32 -18.84 -7.47 2.83
C GLN A 32 -17.59 -7.01 2.07
N TYR A 33 -17.62 -5.81 1.48
CA TYR A 33 -16.52 -5.27 0.70
C TYR A 33 -16.32 -3.77 0.96
N ALA A 34 -15.10 -3.30 0.70
CA ALA A 34 -14.73 -1.90 0.75
C ALA A 34 -14.31 -1.44 -0.65
N ILE A 35 -14.52 -0.15 -0.94
CA ILE A 35 -14.13 0.47 -2.20
C ILE A 35 -12.72 1.04 -2.05
N ASP A 36 -11.74 0.48 -2.74
CA ASP A 36 -10.41 1.06 -2.87
C ASP A 36 -10.21 1.52 -4.31
N ALA A 37 -10.20 2.83 -4.51
CA ALA A 37 -10.08 3.44 -5.82
C ALA A 37 -9.25 4.73 -5.73
N PRO A 38 -8.56 5.11 -6.81
CA PRO A 38 -7.90 6.41 -6.87
C PRO A 38 -8.93 7.54 -6.78
N ALA A 39 -8.48 8.72 -6.35
CA ALA A 39 -9.32 9.92 -6.32
C ALA A 39 -9.88 10.21 -7.72
N GLY A 40 -11.20 10.45 -7.80
CA GLY A 40 -11.91 10.74 -9.06
C GLY A 40 -12.50 9.53 -9.78
N ALA A 41 -12.44 8.31 -9.22
CA ALA A 41 -13.22 7.19 -9.76
C ALA A 41 -14.73 7.44 -9.61
N LEU A 42 -15.45 7.47 -10.74
CA LEU A 42 -16.86 7.89 -10.82
C LEU A 42 -17.87 6.78 -10.55
N ASP A 43 -17.45 5.52 -10.69
CA ASP A 43 -18.32 4.34 -10.69
C ASP A 43 -18.45 3.68 -9.32
N GLY A 44 -17.79 4.22 -8.29
CA GLY A 44 -17.86 3.69 -6.92
C GLY A 44 -17.33 2.26 -6.78
N SER A 45 -16.52 1.77 -7.73
CA SER A 45 -16.00 0.41 -7.73
C SER A 45 -14.54 0.35 -7.24
N SER A 46 -14.16 -0.76 -6.61
CA SER A 46 -12.76 -1.01 -6.27
C SER A 46 -11.94 -1.21 -7.54
N ARG A 47 -10.75 -0.61 -7.59
CA ARG A 47 -9.79 -0.80 -8.67
C ARG A 47 -8.74 -1.84 -8.28
N PRO A 48 -8.32 -2.69 -9.23
CA PRO A 48 -7.30 -3.68 -8.95
C PRO A 48 -5.97 -2.99 -8.62
N THR A 49 -5.23 -3.60 -7.71
CA THR A 49 -3.91 -3.12 -7.30
C THR A 49 -2.90 -4.24 -7.31
N LEU A 50 -1.67 -3.94 -7.71
CA LEU A 50 -0.59 -4.90 -7.84
C LEU A 50 0.66 -4.42 -7.10
N ALA A 51 1.53 -5.36 -6.72
CA ALA A 51 2.85 -5.05 -6.21
C ALA A 51 3.69 -4.36 -7.30
N LEU A 52 4.61 -3.47 -6.90
CA LEU A 52 5.43 -2.70 -7.83
C LEU A 52 6.24 -3.59 -8.80
N SER A 53 6.77 -4.72 -8.33
CA SER A 53 7.49 -5.68 -9.17
C SER A 53 6.61 -6.29 -10.25
N ALA A 54 5.34 -6.59 -9.94
CA ALA A 54 4.39 -7.13 -10.90
C ALA A 54 4.05 -6.09 -11.99
N LEU A 55 3.84 -4.83 -11.60
CA LEU A 55 3.57 -3.74 -12.53
C LEU A 55 4.76 -3.46 -13.46
N LEU A 56 5.98 -3.40 -12.92
CA LEU A 56 7.19 -3.23 -13.72
C LEU A 56 7.32 -4.35 -14.76
N LYS A 57 7.07 -5.61 -14.35
CA LYS A 57 7.08 -6.77 -15.25
C LYS A 57 5.98 -6.67 -16.32
N GLN A 58 4.74 -6.35 -15.94
CA GLN A 58 3.59 -6.24 -16.84
C GLN A 58 3.80 -5.17 -17.92
N HIS A 59 4.51 -4.09 -17.59
CA HIS A 59 4.82 -2.99 -18.52
C HIS A 59 6.19 -3.13 -19.22
N GLY A 60 6.91 -4.25 -19.04
CA GLY A 60 8.19 -4.48 -19.70
C GLY A 60 9.32 -3.54 -19.24
N ILE A 61 9.21 -2.95 -18.05
CA ILE A 61 10.19 -2.00 -17.52
C ILE A 61 11.39 -2.75 -16.95
N ARG A 62 12.57 -2.48 -17.49
CA ARG A 62 13.84 -3.09 -17.06
C ARG A 62 14.43 -2.38 -15.83
N MET A 63 13.64 -2.28 -14.77
CA MET A 63 14.03 -1.70 -13.48
C MET A 63 13.65 -2.67 -12.36
N THR A 64 14.53 -2.86 -11.39
CA THR A 64 14.18 -3.67 -10.21
C THR A 64 13.20 -2.91 -9.32
N ALA A 65 12.34 -3.64 -8.58
CA ALA A 65 11.43 -2.99 -7.64
C ALA A 65 12.17 -2.17 -6.57
N ASN A 66 13.36 -2.61 -6.13
CA ASN A 66 14.15 -1.86 -5.17
C ASN A 66 14.62 -0.52 -5.75
N GLN A 67 15.16 -0.49 -6.98
CA GLN A 67 15.52 0.76 -7.66
C GLN A 67 14.31 1.68 -7.79
N ALA A 68 13.17 1.16 -8.23
CA ALA A 68 11.94 1.94 -8.36
C ALA A 68 11.50 2.53 -7.00
N TYR A 69 11.50 1.73 -5.92
CA TYR A 69 11.16 2.22 -4.59
C TYR A 69 12.09 3.32 -4.10
N GLN A 70 13.40 3.22 -4.36
CA GLN A 70 14.36 4.27 -4.01
C GLN A 70 14.03 5.60 -4.72
N GLN A 71 13.70 5.56 -6.01
CA GLN A 71 13.31 6.77 -6.74
C GLN A 71 11.96 7.32 -6.26
N LEU A 72 10.97 6.45 -6.01
CA LEU A 72 9.68 6.84 -5.42
C LEU A 72 9.85 7.47 -4.02
N ALA A 73 10.85 7.03 -3.26
CA ALA A 73 11.18 7.61 -1.96
C ALA A 73 11.71 9.04 -2.09
N LYS A 74 12.61 9.29 -3.05
CA LYS A 74 13.09 10.66 -3.36
C LYS A 74 11.95 11.59 -3.78
N LEU A 75 10.95 11.06 -4.47
CA LEU A 75 9.74 11.79 -4.87
C LEU A 75 8.71 11.96 -3.74
N GLY A 76 8.95 11.40 -2.56
CA GLY A 76 8.03 11.41 -1.42
C GLY A 76 6.75 10.59 -1.63
N VAL A 77 6.74 9.65 -2.57
CA VAL A 77 5.60 8.74 -2.82
C VAL A 77 5.59 7.60 -1.81
N VAL A 78 6.76 7.06 -1.48
CA VAL A 78 6.93 6.05 -0.44
C VAL A 78 7.90 6.53 0.62
N GLU A 79 7.86 5.89 1.78
CA GLU A 79 8.81 6.09 2.86
C GLU A 79 9.19 4.75 3.50
N HIS A 80 10.33 4.71 4.17
CA HIS A 80 10.66 3.61 5.05
C HIS A 80 9.93 3.76 6.38
N ARG A 81 9.29 2.67 6.80
CA ARG A 81 8.83 2.48 8.17
C ARG A 81 9.65 1.38 8.82
N GLU A 82 9.70 1.42 10.14
CA GLU A 82 10.54 0.55 10.94
C GLU A 82 9.72 -0.20 11.98
N ARG A 83 10.17 -1.41 12.29
CA ARG A 83 9.70 -2.14 13.45
C ARG A 83 10.84 -2.90 14.10
N TYR A 84 10.68 -3.19 15.38
CA TYR A 84 11.55 -4.14 16.06
C TYR A 84 11.39 -5.55 15.49
N SER A 85 12.50 -6.25 15.35
CA SER A 85 12.57 -7.62 14.88
C SER A 85 13.78 -8.34 15.47
N ARG A 86 13.53 -9.46 16.16
CA ARG A 86 14.60 -10.29 16.75
C ARG A 86 15.55 -10.88 15.71
N SER A 87 15.08 -11.03 14.47
CA SER A 87 15.85 -11.62 13.35
C SER A 87 16.52 -10.60 12.44
N ALA A 88 16.33 -9.29 12.67
CA ALA A 88 16.91 -8.26 11.82
C ALA A 88 18.26 -7.79 12.37
N ILE A 89 19.13 -7.33 11.47
CA ILE A 89 20.39 -6.67 11.84
C ILE A 89 20.05 -5.46 12.71
N ASN A 90 20.74 -5.33 13.84
CA ASN A 90 20.50 -4.29 14.86
C ASN A 90 19.08 -4.29 15.45
N GLY A 91 18.34 -5.39 15.34
CA GLY A 91 17.00 -5.51 15.91
C GLY A 91 15.92 -4.70 15.21
N ILE A 92 16.22 -4.06 14.06
CA ILE A 92 15.29 -3.18 13.33
C ILE A 92 15.07 -3.73 11.93
N LYS A 93 13.81 -3.93 11.56
CA LYS A 93 13.40 -4.27 10.19
C LYS A 93 12.75 -3.07 9.52
N LYS A 94 13.26 -2.70 8.36
CA LYS A 94 12.70 -1.69 7.47
C LYS A 94 11.72 -2.30 6.49
N PHE A 95 10.65 -1.59 6.20
CA PHE A 95 9.67 -1.93 5.16
C PHE A 95 9.20 -0.65 4.46
N TRP A 96 8.59 -0.79 3.29
CA TRP A 96 8.05 0.33 2.54
C TRP A 96 6.61 0.62 2.93
N SER A 97 6.23 1.89 2.89
CA SER A 97 4.85 2.35 3.04
C SER A 97 4.59 3.50 2.09
N LEU A 98 3.38 3.60 1.56
CA LEU A 98 2.92 4.80 0.87
C LEU A 98 2.76 5.94 1.88
N THR A 99 3.26 7.11 1.48
CA THR A 99 2.95 8.37 2.15
C THR A 99 1.53 8.80 1.82
N ALA A 100 1.06 9.90 2.42
CA ALA A 100 -0.20 10.52 2.04
C ALA A 100 -0.24 10.89 0.54
N LYS A 101 0.88 11.38 -0.01
CA LYS A 101 1.05 11.65 -1.44
C LYS A 101 0.98 10.36 -2.26
N GLY A 102 1.63 9.29 -1.79
CA GLY A 102 1.63 8.00 -2.45
C GLY A 102 0.26 7.34 -2.57
N CYS A 103 -0.66 7.64 -1.65
CA CYS A 103 -2.02 7.10 -1.68
C CYS A 103 -2.84 7.53 -2.90
N MET A 104 -2.39 8.54 -3.66
CA MET A 104 -3.00 8.87 -4.96
C MET A 104 -2.77 7.79 -6.02
N PHE A 105 -1.68 7.03 -5.89
CA PHE A 105 -1.27 6.00 -6.85
C PHE A 105 -1.55 4.58 -6.38
N GLY A 106 -1.95 4.40 -5.11
CA GLY A 106 -2.06 3.07 -4.54
C GLY A 106 -2.58 3.06 -3.11
N LYS A 107 -2.40 1.92 -2.46
CA LYS A 107 -2.79 1.66 -1.08
C LYS A 107 -1.75 0.83 -0.34
N ASN A 108 -1.70 1.02 0.98
CA ASN A 108 -0.98 0.12 1.86
C ASN A 108 -1.87 -1.07 2.22
N ILE A 109 -1.38 -2.27 1.92
CA ILE A 109 -1.96 -3.52 2.44
C ILE A 109 -1.12 -4.02 3.61
N THR A 110 -1.71 -4.78 4.51
CA THR A 110 -0.95 -5.51 5.53
C THR A 110 -0.07 -6.56 4.85
N SER A 111 1.21 -6.60 5.21
CA SER A 111 2.14 -7.58 4.66
C SER A 111 1.73 -9.00 5.06
N PRO A 112 1.68 -9.96 4.12
CA PRO A 112 1.40 -11.36 4.43
C PRO A 112 2.51 -11.97 5.31
N ALA A 113 3.73 -11.44 5.25
CA ALA A 113 4.86 -11.93 6.05
C ALA A 113 4.82 -11.44 7.50
N ASN A 114 4.19 -10.29 7.78
CA ASN A 114 4.07 -9.79 9.14
C ASN A 114 2.92 -8.78 9.27
N PRO A 115 1.97 -8.99 10.20
CA PRO A 115 0.83 -8.09 10.37
C PRO A 115 1.20 -6.69 10.89
N ARG A 116 2.43 -6.48 11.38
CA ARG A 116 2.97 -5.18 11.80
C ARG A 116 3.70 -4.44 10.69
N GLU A 117 3.69 -4.95 9.47
CA GLU A 117 4.28 -4.34 8.29
C GLU A 117 3.20 -4.00 7.27
N THR A 118 3.41 -2.92 6.53
CA THR A 118 2.66 -2.62 5.32
C THR A 118 3.45 -3.03 4.08
N GLN A 119 2.74 -3.22 2.98
CA GLN A 119 3.31 -3.35 1.65
C GLN A 119 2.54 -2.42 0.69
N PRO A 120 3.23 -1.54 -0.05
CA PRO A 120 2.60 -0.73 -1.10
C PRO A 120 2.10 -1.60 -2.25
N HIS A 121 0.83 -1.45 -2.59
CA HIS A 121 0.23 -1.90 -3.84
C HIS A 121 -0.25 -0.66 -4.61
N PHE A 122 -0.07 -0.66 -5.93
CA PHE A 122 -0.42 0.48 -6.76
C PHE A 122 -1.60 0.14 -7.67
N PHE A 123 -2.48 1.11 -7.90
CA PHE A 123 -3.59 0.96 -8.84
C PHE A 123 -3.04 0.78 -10.25
N GLU A 124 -3.48 -0.26 -10.94
CA GLU A 124 -3.04 -0.53 -12.32
C GLU A 124 -3.30 0.69 -13.22
N SER A 125 -4.47 1.31 -13.07
CA SER A 125 -4.87 2.50 -13.83
C SER A 125 -4.01 3.73 -13.57
N LYS A 126 -3.26 3.80 -12.47
CA LYS A 126 -2.39 4.92 -12.10
C LYS A 126 -0.91 4.65 -12.34
N PHE A 127 -0.55 3.41 -12.69
CA PHE A 127 0.84 3.06 -12.91
C PHE A 127 1.51 3.84 -14.07
N PRO A 128 0.85 4.15 -15.21
CA PRO A 128 1.45 4.98 -16.24
C PRO A 128 1.81 6.40 -15.76
N GLU A 129 1.00 7.00 -14.89
CA GLU A 129 1.30 8.31 -14.27
C GLU A 129 2.50 8.19 -13.32
N LEU A 130 2.58 7.09 -12.57
CA LEU A 130 3.69 6.81 -11.66
C LEU A 130 5.02 6.59 -12.42
N LEU A 131 5.00 5.94 -13.59
CA LEU A 131 6.19 5.77 -14.43
C LEU A 131 6.74 7.11 -14.94
N LYS A 132 5.86 8.01 -15.41
CA LYS A 132 6.28 9.36 -15.83
C LYS A 132 6.98 10.12 -14.70
N LEU A 133 6.53 9.93 -13.45
CA LEU A 133 7.20 10.52 -12.29
C LEU A 133 8.59 9.91 -12.07
N LEU A 134 8.74 8.60 -12.21
CA LEU A 134 10.03 7.92 -12.08
C LEU A 134 11.08 8.42 -13.08
N ASP A 135 10.66 8.76 -14.29
CA ASP A 135 11.55 9.29 -15.35
C ASP A 135 12.10 10.70 -15.03
N THR A 136 11.48 11.43 -14.09
CA THR A 136 11.94 12.77 -13.69
C THR A 136 13.11 12.75 -12.70
N VAL A 137 13.46 11.58 -12.17
CA VAL A 137 14.53 11.42 -11.17
C VAL A 137 15.77 10.84 -11.84
N HIS A 138 16.79 11.66 -12.02
CA HIS A 138 18.13 11.25 -12.47
C HIS A 138 19.04 10.98 -11.26
#